data_AF-A0A6G3BL26-F1
#
_entry.id   AF-A0A6G3BL26-F1
#
_cell.length_a   1.000
_cell.length_b   1.000
_cell.length_c   1.000
_cell.angle_alpha   90.00
_cell.angle_beta   90.00
_cell.angle_gamma   90.00
#
_symmetry.space_group_name_H-M   'P 1'
#
loop_
_entity.id
_entity.type
_entity.pdbx_description
1 polymer ?
#
loop_
_entity_poly.entity_id
_entity_poly.type
_entity_poly.pdbx_seq_one_letter_code
_entity_poly.pdbx_strand_id
1 'polypeptide(L)'
;MQDIHPAARTPLELIQGSLNHLGSSLDIEEEAGATTHTVVVVKGLDARPVAVAFGRYLTGVLAGAVGHDAQISADLLAQGVDAQNELKKKVVSLVGATNTFTSDEELLFRDTKRNAWIAEGLVHGIMVLRATYPSDCVNGDVHAVASIHAIPTQQGLDSVALYLDGDQLVVAIGESKATKDHGTSELTKAAEIFADIDQDEYGVQLRTELMTFRAVISADLKPQVSEALWRNHRCYLPFITHETEFNLHAKRPVLDRLSPPVERKRLIALRIENFHEFFNTVADSMRSAVYQVVI
;
A
#
# COMPACT_ATOMS: atom_id res chain seq x y z
N MET A 1 22.98 29.01 14.99
CA MET A 1 21.70 28.37 14.64
C MET A 1 21.80 26.96 15.19
N GLN A 2 21.09 26.65 16.28
CA GLN A 2 21.06 25.30 16.81
C GLN A 2 20.25 24.43 15.83
N ASP A 3 20.91 23.44 15.24
CA ASP A 3 20.24 22.34 14.56
C ASP A 3 19.37 21.63 15.59
N ILE A 4 18.07 21.93 15.58
CA ILE A 4 17.08 21.16 16.32
C ILE A 4 17.01 19.82 15.60
N HIS A 5 17.87 18.88 15.99
CA HIS A 5 17.67 17.48 15.63
C HIS A 5 16.25 17.12 16.09
N PRO A 6 15.34 16.73 15.17
CA PRO A 6 14.02 16.27 15.59
C PRO A 6 14.21 15.12 16.58
N ALA A 7 13.48 15.15 17.70
CA ALA A 7 13.55 14.10 18.71
C ALA A 7 13.41 12.72 18.04
N ALA A 8 14.34 11.83 18.37
CA ALA A 8 14.34 10.43 17.93
C ALA A 8 12.99 9.77 18.22
N ARG A 9 12.49 8.98 17.27
CA ARG A 9 11.20 8.28 17.37
C ARG A 9 11.40 6.79 17.17
N THR A 10 10.58 5.98 17.82
CA THR A 10 10.43 4.57 17.46
C THR A 10 9.76 4.44 16.08
N PRO A 11 9.90 3.29 15.39
CA PRO A 11 9.19 3.04 14.13
C PRO A 11 7.68 3.26 14.24
N LEU A 12 7.07 2.82 15.35
CA LEU A 12 5.63 2.95 15.59
C LEU A 12 5.20 4.41 15.78
N GLU A 13 5.97 5.23 16.52
CA GLU A 13 5.68 6.66 16.66
C GLU A 13 5.77 7.40 15.32
N LEU A 14 6.72 7.01 14.46
CA LEU A 14 6.84 7.59 13.12
C LEU A 14 5.65 7.21 12.24
N ILE A 15 5.20 5.95 12.30
CA ILE A 15 4.00 5.47 11.62
C ILE A 15 2.77 6.23 12.10
N GLN A 16 2.51 6.25 13.42
CA GLN A 16 1.31 6.86 13.98
C GLN A 16 1.25 8.37 13.70
N GLY A 17 2.38 9.08 13.86
CA GLY A 17 2.44 10.51 13.54
C GLY A 17 2.16 10.80 12.07
N SER A 18 2.57 9.90 11.18
CA SER A 18 2.30 10.01 9.74
C SER A 18 0.84 9.73 9.41
N LEU A 19 0.27 8.64 9.96
CA LEU A 19 -1.15 8.29 9.78
C LEU A 19 -2.08 9.38 10.31
N ASN A 20 -1.76 10.00 11.45
CA ASN A 20 -2.56 11.11 11.98
C ASN A 20 -2.60 12.29 11.01
N HIS A 21 -1.48 12.62 10.38
CA HIS A 21 -1.44 13.68 9.38
C HIS A 21 -2.25 13.30 8.14
N LEU A 22 -2.03 12.09 7.61
CA LEU A 22 -2.73 11.56 6.44
C LEU A 22 -4.25 11.52 6.68
N GLY A 23 -4.71 11.03 7.82
CA GLY A 23 -6.14 10.94 8.16
C GLY A 23 -6.85 12.28 8.30
N SER A 24 -6.09 13.36 8.56
CA SER A 24 -6.63 14.73 8.59
C SER A 24 -6.54 15.46 7.25
N SER A 25 -5.81 14.90 6.28
CA SER A 25 -5.45 15.58 5.02
C SER A 25 -6.01 14.89 3.78
N LEU A 26 -6.30 13.60 3.88
CA LEU A 26 -6.91 12.82 2.82
C LEU A 26 -8.42 12.75 3.02
N ASP A 27 -9.12 12.88 1.91
CA ASP A 27 -10.55 12.63 1.82
C ASP A 27 -10.77 11.49 0.82
N ILE A 28 -11.46 10.44 1.25
CA ILE A 28 -11.60 9.19 0.50
C ILE A 28 -13.09 8.86 0.42
N GLU A 29 -13.67 9.15 -0.74
CA GLU A 29 -15.12 9.15 -0.94
C GLU A 29 -15.50 8.24 -2.10
N GLU A 30 -16.64 7.55 -1.96
CA GLU A 30 -17.28 6.83 -3.04
C GLU A 30 -17.96 7.78 -4.03
N GLU A 31 -17.74 7.55 -5.33
CA GLU A 31 -18.46 8.25 -6.41
C GLU A 31 -19.47 7.32 -7.08
N ALA A 32 -20.73 7.75 -7.11
CA ALA A 32 -21.77 7.07 -7.85
C ALA A 32 -21.63 7.29 -9.37
N GLY A 33 -21.96 6.27 -10.17
CA GLY A 33 -22.10 6.41 -11.62
C GLY A 33 -21.60 5.20 -12.43
N ALA A 34 -20.59 4.50 -11.92
CA ALA A 34 -20.12 3.26 -12.50
C ALA A 34 -21.14 2.11 -12.31
N THR A 35 -21.24 1.22 -13.30
CA THR A 35 -22.19 0.08 -13.30
C THR A 35 -21.52 -1.28 -13.12
N THR A 36 -20.21 -1.38 -13.35
CA THR A 36 -19.47 -2.66 -13.30
C THR A 36 -18.55 -2.75 -12.09
N HIS A 37 -18.40 -1.66 -11.35
CA HIS A 37 -17.51 -1.50 -10.21
C HIS A 37 -17.96 -0.25 -9.43
N THR A 38 -17.48 -0.12 -8.20
CA THR A 38 -17.62 1.09 -7.39
C THR A 38 -16.38 1.95 -7.57
N VAL A 39 -16.55 3.26 -7.77
CA VAL A 39 -15.43 4.22 -7.86
C VAL A 39 -15.22 4.83 -6.48
N VAL A 40 -13.97 4.87 -6.03
CA VAL A 40 -13.53 5.57 -4.82
C VAL A 40 -12.40 6.51 -5.21
N VAL A 41 -12.51 7.78 -4.86
CA VAL A 41 -11.51 8.80 -5.19
C VAL A 41 -10.80 9.24 -3.91
N VAL A 42 -9.47 9.30 -3.99
CA VAL A 42 -8.61 9.82 -2.93
C VAL A 42 -8.20 11.25 -3.27
N LYS A 43 -8.68 12.22 -2.48
CA LYS A 43 -8.39 13.65 -2.62
C LYS A 43 -7.33 14.08 -1.60
N GLY A 44 -6.66 15.20 -1.89
CA GLY A 44 -5.64 15.80 -1.01
C GLY A 44 -4.21 15.33 -1.25
N LEU A 45 -3.98 14.41 -2.21
CA LEU A 45 -2.66 13.83 -2.50
C LEU A 45 -1.63 14.85 -2.98
N ASP A 46 -2.04 15.90 -3.70
CA ASP A 46 -1.14 16.92 -4.26
C ASP A 46 -0.50 17.82 -3.20
N ALA A 47 -1.00 17.80 -1.96
CA ALA A 47 -0.40 18.56 -0.89
C ALA A 47 0.98 17.99 -0.54
N ARG A 48 2.04 18.77 -0.72
CA ARG A 48 3.42 18.36 -0.37
C ARG A 48 3.55 17.72 1.03
N PRO A 49 2.89 18.22 2.11
CA PRO A 49 2.92 17.58 3.42
C PRO A 49 2.40 16.12 3.43
N VAL A 50 1.44 15.79 2.57
CA VAL A 50 0.91 14.43 2.41
C VAL A 50 1.97 13.50 1.83
N ALA A 51 2.66 13.91 0.76
CA ALA A 51 3.79 13.15 0.20
C ALA A 51 4.92 12.95 1.23
N VAL A 52 5.21 13.99 2.03
CA VAL A 52 6.18 13.88 3.13
C VAL A 52 5.71 12.86 4.17
N ALA A 53 4.45 12.90 4.58
CA ALA A 53 3.90 11.95 5.55
C ALA A 53 3.92 10.51 5.04
N PHE A 54 3.61 10.25 3.77
CA PHE A 54 3.80 8.93 3.17
C PHE A 54 5.26 8.48 3.23
N GLY A 55 6.23 9.35 2.93
CA GLY A 55 7.65 8.96 3.01
C GLY A 55 8.10 8.60 4.43
N ARG A 56 7.59 9.31 5.45
CA ARG A 56 7.84 9.00 6.86
C ARG A 56 7.17 7.68 7.27
N TYR A 57 5.92 7.49 6.84
CA TYR A 57 5.18 6.25 7.05
C TYR A 57 5.94 5.04 6.51
N LEU A 58 6.34 5.08 5.24
CA LEU A 58 7.07 3.98 4.60
C LEU A 58 8.41 3.69 5.27
N THR A 59 9.10 4.74 5.72
CA THR A 59 10.34 4.57 6.49
C THR A 59 10.10 3.92 7.84
N GLY A 60 9.01 4.28 8.54
CA GLY A 60 8.62 3.64 9.78
C GLY A 60 8.27 2.16 9.61
N VAL A 61 7.54 1.81 8.55
CA VAL A 61 7.25 0.41 8.20
C VAL A 61 8.54 -0.38 7.93
N LEU A 62 9.45 0.18 7.12
CA LEU A 62 10.75 -0.43 6.84
C LEU A 62 11.61 -0.57 8.10
N ALA A 63 11.64 0.44 8.97
CA ALA A 63 12.39 0.43 10.21
C ALA A 63 11.90 -0.67 11.16
N GLY A 64 10.59 -0.88 11.25
CA GLY A 64 10.01 -1.99 12.01
C GLY A 64 10.45 -3.35 11.49
N ALA A 65 10.43 -3.54 10.17
CA ALA A 65 10.88 -4.79 9.53
C ALA A 65 12.39 -5.04 9.74
N VAL A 66 13.23 -4.00 9.57
CA VAL A 66 14.68 -4.09 9.80
C VAL A 66 15.00 -4.37 11.28
N GLY A 67 14.29 -3.74 12.21
CA GLY A 67 14.46 -4.01 13.64
C GLY A 67 14.11 -5.45 14.01
N HIS A 68 13.03 -5.99 13.43
CA HIS A 68 12.65 -7.38 13.64
C HIS A 68 13.71 -8.36 13.08
N ASP A 69 14.23 -8.10 11.87
CA ASP A 69 15.28 -8.92 11.26
C ASP A 69 16.61 -8.86 12.03
N ALA A 70 16.98 -7.68 12.54
CA ALA A 70 18.13 -7.51 13.41
C ALA A 70 17.99 -8.30 14.72
N GLN A 71 16.78 -8.32 15.31
CA GLN A 71 16.49 -9.13 16.50
C GLN A 71 16.61 -10.63 16.20
N ILE A 72 16.01 -11.11 15.11
CA ILE A 72 16.15 -12.51 14.66
C ILE A 72 17.63 -12.86 14.44
N SER A 73 18.39 -11.99 13.80
CA SER A 73 19.82 -12.18 13.57
C SER A 73 20.60 -12.27 14.87
N ALA A 74 20.31 -11.40 15.85
CA ALA A 74 20.93 -11.45 17.17
C ALA A 74 20.61 -12.77 17.89
N ASP A 75 19.36 -13.22 17.82
CA ASP A 75 18.89 -14.46 18.45
C ASP A 75 19.50 -15.72 17.80
N LEU A 76 19.69 -15.71 16.48
CA LEU A 76 20.16 -16.87 15.72
C LEU A 76 21.69 -16.93 15.53
N LEU A 77 22.36 -15.78 15.41
CA LEU A 77 23.77 -15.70 14.98
C LEU A 77 24.71 -15.12 16.04
N ALA A 78 24.19 -14.68 17.19
CA ALA A 78 24.95 -14.07 18.29
C ALA A 78 25.84 -12.86 17.89
N GLN A 79 25.59 -12.27 16.72
CA GLN A 79 26.24 -11.06 16.22
C GLN A 79 25.20 -9.96 16.04
N GLY A 80 25.50 -8.76 16.54
CA GLY A 80 24.66 -7.59 16.33
C GLY A 80 24.74 -7.10 14.89
N VAL A 81 23.60 -6.67 14.35
CA VAL A 81 23.50 -5.99 13.05
C VAL A 81 23.38 -4.48 13.29
N ASP A 82 24.06 -3.67 12.49
CA ASP A 82 23.84 -2.22 12.46
C ASP A 82 22.53 -1.91 11.73
N ALA A 83 21.42 -2.02 12.47
CA ALA A 83 20.07 -1.84 11.95
C ALA A 83 19.87 -0.46 11.29
N GLN A 84 20.55 0.57 11.79
CA GLN A 84 20.47 1.92 11.24
C GLN A 84 21.09 1.99 9.83
N ASN A 85 22.27 1.38 9.66
CA ASN A 85 22.92 1.31 8.35
C ASN A 85 22.15 0.40 7.38
N GLU A 86 21.56 -0.70 7.86
CA GLU A 86 20.71 -1.56 7.03
C GLU A 86 19.44 -0.85 6.56
N LEU A 87 18.76 -0.10 7.43
CA LEU A 87 17.64 0.75 7.01
C LEU A 87 18.07 1.73 5.91
N LYS A 88 19.20 2.41 6.09
CA LYS A 88 19.72 3.35 5.10
C LYS A 88 19.97 2.68 3.74
N LYS A 89 20.63 1.52 3.73
CA LYS A 89 20.85 0.74 2.51
C LYS A 89 19.54 0.32 1.87
N LYS A 90 18.58 -0.15 2.68
CA LYS A 90 17.27 -0.59 2.19
C LYS A 90 16.51 0.55 1.53
N VAL A 91 16.43 1.72 2.16
CA VAL A 91 15.80 2.92 1.58
C VAL A 91 16.47 3.28 0.25
N VAL A 92 17.80 3.37 0.21
CA VAL A 92 18.52 3.70 -1.04
C VAL A 92 18.27 2.66 -2.13
N SER A 93 18.20 1.37 -1.79
CA SER A 93 17.94 0.31 -2.78
C SER A 93 16.53 0.38 -3.37
N LEU A 94 15.56 0.87 -2.60
CA LEU A 94 14.15 0.97 -3.01
C LEU A 94 13.88 2.24 -3.80
N VAL A 95 14.41 3.39 -3.34
CA VAL A 95 14.05 4.70 -3.91
C VAL A 95 15.17 5.43 -4.62
N GLY A 96 16.37 4.85 -4.67
CA GLY A 96 17.57 5.51 -5.19
C GLY A 96 18.21 6.45 -4.18
N ALA A 97 19.47 6.83 -4.46
CA ALA A 97 20.22 7.76 -3.61
C ALA A 97 19.79 9.23 -3.81
N THR A 98 19.27 9.56 -4.98
CA THR A 98 18.86 10.92 -5.38
C THR A 98 17.61 10.86 -6.29
N ASN A 99 17.03 12.02 -6.58
CA ASN A 99 15.97 12.18 -7.58
C ASN A 99 16.50 12.63 -8.95
N THR A 100 17.79 12.39 -9.22
CA THR A 100 18.43 12.74 -10.48
C THR A 100 18.60 11.47 -11.30
N PHE A 101 17.90 11.41 -12.43
CA PHE A 101 17.91 10.28 -13.37
C PHE A 101 18.33 10.82 -14.73
N THR A 102 19.49 10.38 -15.21
CA THR A 102 20.17 10.91 -16.40
C THR A 102 20.27 9.88 -17.53
N SER A 103 20.21 8.58 -17.22
CA SER A 103 20.20 7.51 -18.21
C SER A 103 18.81 6.87 -18.37
N ASP A 104 18.60 6.18 -19.49
CA ASP A 104 17.36 5.44 -19.75
C ASP A 104 17.12 4.32 -18.73
N GLU A 105 18.20 3.68 -18.24
CA GLU A 105 18.11 2.66 -17.19
C GLU A 105 17.65 3.26 -15.85
N GLU A 106 18.16 4.44 -15.50
CA GLU A 106 17.76 5.18 -14.31
C GLU A 106 16.29 5.63 -14.38
N LEU A 107 15.85 6.11 -15.55
CA LEU A 107 14.44 6.45 -15.79
C LEU A 107 13.54 5.20 -15.75
N LEU A 108 13.99 4.08 -16.31
CA LEU A 108 13.26 2.81 -16.26
C LEU A 108 13.13 2.32 -14.80
N PHE A 109 14.20 2.38 -14.01
CA PHE A 109 14.16 2.08 -12.58
C PHE A 109 13.14 2.97 -11.85
N ARG A 110 13.17 4.28 -12.10
CA ARG A 110 12.25 5.25 -11.50
C ARG A 110 10.81 4.86 -11.77
N ASP A 111 10.48 4.57 -13.02
CA ASP A 111 9.08 4.43 -13.46
C ASP A 111 8.52 3.02 -13.28
N THR A 112 9.36 1.99 -13.32
CA THR A 112 8.90 0.59 -13.24
C THR A 112 9.18 -0.09 -11.91
N LYS A 113 10.09 0.44 -11.09
CA LYS A 113 10.44 -0.14 -9.78
C LYS A 113 10.14 0.80 -8.63
N ARG A 114 10.78 1.98 -8.61
CA ARG A 114 10.62 2.93 -7.49
C ARG A 114 9.19 3.41 -7.33
N ASN A 115 8.61 3.99 -8.39
CA ASN A 115 7.27 4.58 -8.29
C ASN A 115 6.21 3.49 -8.04
N ALA A 116 6.38 2.30 -8.64
CA ALA A 116 5.52 1.14 -8.38
C ALA A 116 5.55 0.71 -6.91
N TRP A 117 6.75 0.55 -6.33
CA TRP A 117 6.91 0.19 -4.91
C TRP A 117 6.38 1.27 -3.97
N ILE A 118 6.60 2.56 -4.29
CA ILE A 118 6.02 3.64 -3.50
C ILE A 118 4.49 3.59 -3.58
N ALA A 119 3.90 3.34 -4.76
CA ALA A 119 2.46 3.26 -4.92
C ALA A 119 1.86 2.10 -4.12
N GLU A 120 2.48 0.91 -4.14
CA GLU A 120 2.15 -0.19 -3.20
C GLU A 120 2.17 0.28 -1.73
N GLY A 121 3.18 1.07 -1.37
CA GLY A 121 3.26 1.71 -0.06
C GLY A 121 2.12 2.70 0.25
N LEU A 122 1.65 3.45 -0.74
CA LEU A 122 0.47 4.33 -0.60
C LEU A 122 -0.78 3.49 -0.31
N VAL A 123 -0.97 2.40 -1.07
CA VAL A 123 -2.07 1.44 -0.90
C VAL A 123 -2.08 0.88 0.52
N HIS A 124 -0.94 0.37 0.97
CA HIS A 124 -0.76 -0.13 2.32
C HIS A 124 -1.10 0.95 3.36
N GLY A 125 -0.61 2.19 3.17
CA GLY A 125 -0.92 3.33 4.03
C GLY A 125 -2.40 3.65 4.12
N ILE A 126 -3.11 3.66 2.99
CA ILE A 126 -4.56 3.92 2.93
C ILE A 126 -5.35 2.81 3.64
N MET A 127 -4.98 1.54 3.43
CA MET A 127 -5.63 0.41 4.10
C MET A 127 -5.43 0.45 5.62
N VAL A 128 -4.21 0.78 6.08
CA VAL A 128 -3.93 0.96 7.51
C VAL A 128 -4.68 2.18 8.05
N LEU A 129 -4.76 3.26 7.30
CA LEU A 129 -5.49 4.47 7.70
C LEU A 129 -6.97 4.15 7.97
N ARG A 130 -7.58 3.30 7.15
CA ARG A 130 -8.98 2.88 7.31
C ARG A 130 -9.27 2.17 8.63
N ALA A 131 -8.26 1.58 9.29
CA ALA A 131 -8.42 0.99 10.61
C ALA A 131 -8.73 2.02 11.73
N THR A 132 -8.40 3.29 11.52
CA THR A 132 -8.57 4.36 12.52
C THR A 132 -9.45 5.51 12.03
N TYR A 133 -9.38 5.83 10.73
CA TYR A 133 -10.12 6.92 10.12
C TYR A 133 -11.19 6.35 9.20
N PRO A 134 -12.49 6.54 9.52
CA PRO A 134 -13.58 6.12 8.66
C PRO A 134 -13.46 6.75 7.27
N SER A 135 -13.64 5.93 6.24
CA SER A 135 -13.71 6.37 4.86
C SER A 135 -14.36 5.33 3.96
N ASP A 136 -14.60 5.69 2.70
CA ASP A 136 -15.23 4.82 1.71
C ASP A 136 -14.23 3.89 0.99
N CYS A 137 -13.00 3.74 1.49
CA CYS A 137 -12.04 2.82 0.88
C CYS A 137 -12.58 1.39 0.82
N VAL A 138 -13.13 0.90 1.93
CA VAL A 138 -13.84 -0.38 2.08
C VAL A 138 -15.00 -0.20 3.06
N ASN A 139 -15.99 -1.11 2.99
CA ASN A 139 -17.23 -1.06 3.78
C ASN A 139 -17.04 -1.52 5.23
N GLY A 140 -16.07 -0.95 5.96
CA GLY A 140 -15.88 -1.19 7.38
C GLY A 140 -14.43 -1.10 7.83
N ASP A 141 -14.17 -1.57 9.04
CA ASP A 141 -12.89 -1.37 9.70
C ASP A 141 -11.88 -2.45 9.30
N VAL A 142 -10.67 -2.02 8.97
CA VAL A 142 -9.56 -2.90 8.62
C VAL A 142 -8.92 -3.44 9.90
N HIS A 143 -8.81 -4.76 10.01
CA HIS A 143 -8.28 -5.45 11.18
C HIS A 143 -6.86 -6.01 10.97
N ALA A 144 -6.47 -6.28 9.73
CA ALA A 144 -5.13 -6.74 9.39
C ALA A 144 -4.80 -6.34 7.94
N VAL A 145 -3.53 -6.04 7.68
CA VAL A 145 -2.98 -5.74 6.36
C VAL A 145 -1.65 -6.50 6.21
N ALA A 146 -1.43 -7.12 5.06
CA ALA A 146 -0.18 -7.79 4.73
C ALA A 146 0.94 -6.77 4.59
N SER A 147 2.18 -7.17 4.86
CA SER A 147 3.34 -6.28 4.70
C SER A 147 3.60 -5.96 3.23
N ILE A 148 4.12 -4.76 2.98
CA ILE A 148 4.64 -4.35 1.66
C ILE A 148 5.77 -5.30 1.24
N HIS A 149 5.84 -5.63 -0.05
CA HIS A 149 6.92 -6.43 -0.61
C HIS A 149 8.29 -5.85 -0.26
N ALA A 150 9.17 -6.71 0.25
CA ALA A 150 10.53 -6.32 0.61
C ALA A 150 11.42 -6.08 -0.63
N ILE A 151 11.06 -6.67 -1.77
CA ILE A 151 11.79 -6.56 -3.05
C ILE A 151 10.80 -6.08 -4.11
N PRO A 152 11.04 -4.94 -4.80
CA PRO A 152 10.08 -4.37 -5.78
C PRO A 152 9.70 -5.28 -6.96
N THR A 153 10.49 -6.32 -7.24
CA THR A 153 10.24 -7.28 -8.34
C THR A 153 9.71 -8.61 -7.83
N GLN A 154 9.42 -8.72 -6.52
CA GLN A 154 8.83 -9.92 -5.95
C GLN A 154 7.47 -10.17 -6.61
N GLN A 155 7.23 -11.42 -6.98
CA GLN A 155 5.93 -11.83 -7.50
C GLN A 155 4.98 -12.04 -6.31
N GLY A 156 3.76 -11.52 -6.43
CA GLY A 156 2.76 -11.63 -5.38
C GLY A 156 1.64 -10.61 -5.55
N LEU A 157 0.66 -10.66 -4.65
CA LEU A 157 -0.41 -9.68 -4.53
C LEU A 157 0.12 -8.44 -3.79
N ASP A 158 -0.06 -7.26 -4.38
CA ASP A 158 0.45 -6.00 -3.84
C ASP A 158 -0.15 -5.60 -2.49
N SER A 159 -1.40 -6.01 -2.23
CA SER A 159 -2.04 -5.77 -0.94
C SER A 159 -3.06 -6.86 -0.64
N VAL A 160 -3.02 -7.36 0.59
CA VAL A 160 -4.08 -8.23 1.13
C VAL A 160 -4.45 -7.69 2.51
N ALA A 161 -5.74 -7.58 2.79
CA ALA A 161 -6.23 -7.11 4.09
C ALA A 161 -7.51 -7.85 4.51
N LEU A 162 -7.76 -7.86 5.81
CA LEU A 162 -9.04 -8.27 6.39
C LEU A 162 -9.78 -7.05 6.91
N TYR A 163 -11.03 -6.91 6.51
CA TYR A 163 -11.93 -5.92 7.07
C TYR A 163 -13.27 -6.55 7.43
N LEU A 164 -14.04 -5.86 8.27
CA LEU A 164 -15.33 -6.32 8.73
C LEU A 164 -16.46 -5.58 7.99
N ASP A 165 -17.27 -6.31 7.24
CA ASP A 165 -18.49 -5.82 6.58
C ASP A 165 -19.70 -6.28 7.40
N GLY A 166 -20.19 -5.43 8.31
CA GLY A 166 -21.14 -5.83 9.35
C GLY A 166 -20.47 -6.73 10.39
N ASP A 167 -20.87 -8.01 10.45
CA ASP A 167 -20.26 -9.04 11.32
C ASP A 167 -19.40 -10.06 10.53
N GLN A 168 -19.26 -9.86 9.21
CA GLN A 168 -18.61 -10.80 8.32
C GLN A 168 -17.23 -10.30 7.90
N LEU A 169 -16.20 -11.12 8.11
CA LEU A 169 -14.88 -10.86 7.54
C LEU A 169 -14.94 -10.90 6.02
N VAL A 170 -14.26 -9.95 5.40
CA VAL A 170 -14.05 -9.89 3.95
C VAL A 170 -12.55 -9.71 3.68
N VAL A 171 -12.06 -10.41 2.66
CA VAL A 171 -10.68 -10.30 2.19
C VAL A 171 -10.60 -9.23 1.12
N ALA A 172 -9.99 -8.10 1.44
CA ALA A 172 -9.62 -7.08 0.47
C ALA A 172 -8.33 -7.51 -0.24
N ILE A 173 -8.37 -7.64 -1.56
CA ILE A 173 -7.25 -8.04 -2.41
C ILE A 173 -6.99 -6.88 -3.37
N GLY A 174 -5.82 -6.26 -3.21
CA GLY A 174 -5.41 -5.08 -3.95
C GLY A 174 -4.31 -5.37 -4.95
N GLU A 175 -4.38 -4.66 -6.07
CA GLU A 175 -3.37 -4.64 -7.13
C GLU A 175 -3.07 -3.18 -7.46
N SER A 176 -1.81 -2.79 -7.36
CA SER A 176 -1.35 -1.40 -7.41
C SER A 176 -0.66 -1.11 -8.73
N LYS A 177 -1.11 -0.05 -9.43
CA LYS A 177 -0.46 0.45 -10.63
C LYS A 177 -0.14 1.93 -10.49
N ALA A 178 1.08 2.29 -10.85
CA ALA A 178 1.54 3.68 -10.91
C ALA A 178 1.83 4.03 -12.38
N THR A 179 1.09 4.98 -12.93
CA THR A 179 1.27 5.39 -14.32
C THR A 179 0.90 6.84 -14.54
N LYS A 180 1.72 7.58 -15.30
CA LYS A 180 1.38 8.96 -15.64
C LYS A 180 0.14 9.04 -16.54
N ASP A 181 0.15 8.26 -17.64
CA ASP A 181 -0.74 8.46 -18.78
C ASP A 181 -1.62 7.26 -19.14
N HIS A 182 -1.43 6.11 -18.48
CA HIS A 182 -2.00 4.84 -18.94
C HIS A 182 -3.05 4.26 -17.97
N GLY A 183 -3.77 5.11 -17.23
CA GLY A 183 -4.69 4.67 -16.17
C GLY A 183 -5.74 3.64 -16.61
N THR A 184 -6.32 3.78 -17.82
CA THR A 184 -7.30 2.80 -18.33
C THR A 184 -6.67 1.43 -18.64
N SER A 185 -5.50 1.38 -19.27
CA SER A 185 -4.85 0.10 -19.56
C SER A 185 -4.31 -0.56 -18.30
N GLU A 186 -3.76 0.23 -17.37
CA GLU A 186 -3.29 -0.28 -16.08
C GLU A 186 -4.45 -0.82 -15.21
N LEU A 187 -5.62 -0.17 -15.22
CA LEU A 187 -6.83 -0.71 -14.61
C LEU A 187 -7.23 -2.06 -15.21
N THR A 188 -7.10 -2.20 -16.53
CA THR A 188 -7.43 -3.45 -17.22
C THR A 188 -6.48 -4.57 -16.80
N LYS A 189 -5.17 -4.30 -16.77
CA LYS A 189 -4.15 -5.24 -16.28
C LYS A 189 -4.38 -5.64 -14.83
N ALA A 190 -4.71 -4.69 -13.95
CA ALA A 190 -5.04 -4.99 -12.57
C ALA A 190 -6.27 -5.90 -12.45
N ALA A 191 -7.30 -5.65 -13.27
CA ALA A 191 -8.50 -6.48 -13.31
C ALA A 191 -8.24 -7.89 -13.87
N GLU A 192 -7.23 -8.08 -14.73
CA GLU A 192 -6.82 -9.40 -15.22
C GLU A 192 -6.24 -10.26 -14.10
N ILE A 193 -5.40 -9.70 -13.22
CA ILE A 193 -4.90 -10.42 -12.03
C ILE A 193 -6.06 -10.93 -11.15
N PHE A 194 -7.13 -10.16 -10.99
CA PHE A 194 -8.31 -10.62 -10.26
C PHE A 194 -9.08 -11.74 -10.97
N ALA A 195 -9.01 -11.82 -12.30
CA ALA A 195 -9.59 -12.93 -13.05
C ALA A 195 -8.79 -14.23 -12.84
N ASP A 196 -7.48 -14.14 -12.63
CA ASP A 196 -6.61 -15.28 -12.28
C ASP A 196 -6.88 -15.73 -10.83
N ILE A 197 -7.16 -14.79 -9.91
CA ILE A 197 -7.60 -15.11 -8.55
C ILE A 197 -8.95 -15.84 -8.55
N ASP A 198 -9.92 -15.40 -9.37
CA ASP A 198 -11.20 -16.11 -9.55
C ASP A 198 -11.00 -17.56 -10.06
N GLN A 199 -9.89 -17.82 -10.75
CA GLN A 199 -9.49 -19.14 -11.24
C GLN A 199 -8.59 -19.93 -10.28
N ASP A 200 -8.42 -19.45 -9.03
CA ASP A 200 -7.62 -20.08 -7.97
C ASP A 200 -6.10 -20.12 -8.23
N GLU A 201 -5.57 -19.30 -9.14
CA GLU A 201 -4.13 -19.28 -9.44
C GLU A 201 -3.29 -18.76 -8.25
N TYR A 202 -3.88 -17.89 -7.42
CA TYR A 202 -3.25 -17.28 -6.24
C TYR A 202 -3.68 -17.94 -4.92
N GLY A 203 -4.39 -19.06 -4.95
CA GLY A 203 -5.00 -19.66 -3.76
C GLY A 203 -4.00 -20.03 -2.65
N VAL A 204 -2.79 -20.48 -3.01
CA VAL A 204 -1.73 -20.79 -2.04
C VAL A 204 -1.26 -19.54 -1.31
N GLN A 205 -1.03 -18.44 -2.05
CA GLN A 205 -0.60 -17.18 -1.47
C GLN A 205 -1.66 -16.61 -0.54
N LEU A 206 -2.92 -16.58 -0.97
CA LEU A 206 -4.03 -16.10 -0.15
C LEU A 206 -4.21 -16.93 1.14
N ARG A 207 -4.07 -18.26 1.06
CA ARG A 207 -4.11 -19.11 2.27
C ARG A 207 -2.99 -18.78 3.24
N THR A 208 -1.79 -18.55 2.75
CA THR A 208 -0.63 -18.16 3.59
C THR A 208 -0.90 -16.85 4.30
N GLU A 209 -1.36 -15.81 3.58
CA GLU A 209 -1.68 -14.50 4.18
C GLU A 209 -2.79 -14.61 5.23
N LEU A 210 -3.86 -15.34 4.93
CA LEU A 210 -4.95 -15.55 5.89
C LEU A 210 -4.48 -16.24 7.16
N MET A 211 -3.56 -17.21 7.07
CA MET A 211 -3.00 -17.86 8.26
C MET A 211 -2.12 -16.92 9.07
N THR A 212 -1.36 -16.03 8.42
CA THR A 212 -0.61 -14.95 9.09
C THR A 212 -1.57 -14.03 9.84
N PHE A 213 -2.67 -13.60 9.21
CA PHE A 213 -3.65 -12.74 9.87
C PHE A 213 -4.34 -13.40 11.05
N ARG A 214 -4.67 -14.70 10.93
CA ARG A 214 -5.30 -15.45 12.02
C ARG A 214 -4.48 -15.42 13.33
N ALA A 215 -3.15 -15.25 13.23
CA ALA A 215 -2.30 -15.13 14.41
C ALA A 215 -2.51 -13.80 15.15
N VAL A 216 -2.81 -12.70 14.43
CA VAL A 216 -2.78 -11.33 14.96
C VAL A 216 -4.17 -10.70 15.17
N ILE A 217 -5.22 -11.18 14.50
CA ILE A 217 -6.58 -10.66 14.70
C ILE A 217 -7.17 -11.09 16.05
N SER A 218 -8.24 -10.42 16.48
CA SER A 218 -8.95 -10.71 17.72
C SER A 218 -9.56 -12.12 17.75
N ALA A 219 -9.65 -12.71 18.95
CA ALA A 219 -10.00 -14.11 19.13
C ALA A 219 -11.40 -14.49 18.62
N ASP A 220 -12.33 -13.54 18.66
CA ASP A 220 -13.70 -13.64 18.16
C ASP A 220 -13.77 -13.72 16.62
N LEU A 221 -12.80 -13.14 15.90
CA LEU A 221 -12.74 -13.16 14.43
C LEU A 221 -12.01 -14.38 13.88
N LYS A 222 -11.11 -15.00 14.66
CA LYS A 222 -10.32 -16.18 14.24
C LYS A 222 -11.13 -17.36 13.69
N PRO A 223 -12.35 -17.67 14.17
CA PRO A 223 -13.18 -18.74 13.60
C PRO A 223 -13.65 -18.46 12.17
N GLN A 224 -13.75 -17.21 11.75
CA GLN A 224 -14.17 -16.84 10.39
C GLN A 224 -13.06 -17.03 9.35
N VAL A 225 -11.79 -17.04 9.77
CA VAL A 225 -10.65 -17.26 8.88
C VAL A 225 -10.58 -18.72 8.45
N SER A 226 -11.09 -18.98 7.26
CA SER A 226 -11.15 -20.29 6.61
C SER A 226 -10.71 -20.19 5.15
N GLU A 227 -10.43 -21.32 4.51
CA GLU A 227 -10.16 -21.32 3.06
C GLU A 227 -11.35 -20.77 2.25
N ALA A 228 -12.58 -21.04 2.70
CA ALA A 228 -13.78 -20.54 2.04
C ALA A 228 -13.91 -19.01 2.13
N LEU A 229 -13.21 -18.35 3.06
CA LEU A 229 -13.34 -16.92 3.29
C LEU A 229 -13.00 -16.10 2.04
N TRP A 230 -11.82 -16.26 1.46
CA TRP A 230 -11.47 -15.49 0.25
C TRP A 230 -12.25 -15.96 -0.99
N ARG A 231 -12.68 -17.22 -1.04
CA ARG A 231 -13.49 -17.74 -2.14
C ARG A 231 -14.94 -17.24 -2.14
N ASN A 232 -15.47 -16.82 -0.99
CA ASN A 232 -16.88 -16.42 -0.88
C ASN A 232 -17.03 -14.94 -0.50
N HIS A 233 -16.06 -14.39 0.21
CA HIS A 233 -16.08 -13.04 0.78
C HIS A 233 -14.78 -12.32 0.41
N ARG A 234 -14.61 -12.02 -0.88
CA ARG A 234 -13.51 -11.18 -1.37
C ARG A 234 -14.01 -9.86 -1.92
N CYS A 235 -13.15 -8.86 -1.81
CA CYS A 235 -13.27 -7.55 -2.41
C CYS A 235 -12.01 -7.28 -3.24
N TYR A 236 -12.19 -6.87 -4.49
CA TYR A 236 -11.11 -6.50 -5.39
C TYR A 236 -10.92 -5.00 -5.39
N LEU A 237 -9.67 -4.59 -5.19
CA LEU A 237 -9.26 -3.20 -5.05
C LEU A 237 -8.18 -2.86 -6.08
N PRO A 238 -8.51 -2.57 -7.35
CA PRO A 238 -7.52 -1.98 -8.23
C PRO A 238 -7.19 -0.57 -7.74
N PHE A 239 -5.93 -0.35 -7.34
CA PHE A 239 -5.41 0.94 -6.94
C PHE A 239 -4.64 1.55 -8.11
N ILE A 240 -5.18 2.62 -8.69
CA ILE A 240 -4.59 3.26 -9.86
C ILE A 240 -4.09 4.64 -9.47
N THR A 241 -2.77 4.79 -9.37
CA THR A 241 -2.12 6.09 -9.17
C THR A 241 -1.80 6.70 -10.54
N HIS A 242 -2.34 7.88 -10.81
CA HIS A 242 -2.23 8.48 -12.14
C HIS A 242 -2.19 10.01 -12.18
N GLU A 243 -1.66 10.58 -13.28
CA GLU A 243 -1.67 12.03 -13.52
C GLU A 243 -2.81 12.42 -14.44
N THR A 244 -2.80 11.83 -15.64
CA THR A 244 -3.74 12.13 -16.70
C THR A 244 -5.10 11.55 -16.35
N GLU A 245 -6.14 12.39 -16.44
CA GLU A 245 -7.52 11.96 -16.21
C GLU A 245 -7.92 10.85 -17.18
N PHE A 246 -8.69 9.90 -16.68
CA PHE A 246 -9.38 8.93 -17.51
C PHE A 246 -10.77 8.68 -16.92
N ASN A 247 -11.68 8.16 -17.75
CA ASN A 247 -13.06 7.95 -17.31
C ASN A 247 -13.15 6.78 -16.31
N LEU A 248 -13.17 7.09 -15.02
CA LEU A 248 -13.33 6.12 -13.93
C LEU A 248 -14.67 5.37 -14.06
N HIS A 249 -15.73 6.09 -14.44
CA HIS A 249 -17.11 5.59 -14.52
C HIS A 249 -17.43 4.74 -15.77
N ALA A 250 -16.48 4.62 -16.70
CA ALA A 250 -16.68 3.85 -17.92
C ALA A 250 -16.98 2.38 -17.60
N LYS A 251 -17.86 1.75 -18.40
CA LYS A 251 -18.11 0.31 -18.31
C LYS A 251 -16.79 -0.45 -18.53
N ARG A 252 -16.42 -1.32 -17.59
CA ARG A 252 -15.18 -2.12 -17.64
C ARG A 252 -15.53 -3.61 -17.80
N PRO A 253 -15.45 -4.19 -19.01
CA PRO A 253 -15.85 -5.59 -19.25
C PRO A 253 -15.11 -6.61 -18.39
N VAL A 254 -13.82 -6.38 -18.11
CA VAL A 254 -13.02 -7.28 -17.26
C VAL A 254 -13.51 -7.24 -15.82
N LEU A 255 -13.81 -6.07 -15.25
CA LEU A 255 -14.39 -5.97 -13.91
C LEU A 255 -15.81 -6.54 -13.87
N ASP A 256 -16.63 -6.30 -14.90
CA ASP A 256 -18.02 -6.77 -15.00
C ASP A 256 -18.11 -8.30 -14.81
N ARG A 257 -17.20 -9.05 -15.43
CA ARG A 257 -17.16 -10.53 -15.35
C ARG A 257 -16.58 -11.10 -14.06
N LEU A 258 -15.92 -10.30 -13.20
CA LEU A 258 -15.38 -10.81 -11.94
C LEU A 258 -16.50 -11.25 -11.00
N SER A 259 -16.21 -12.25 -10.17
CA SER A 259 -17.19 -12.94 -9.34
C SER A 259 -17.81 -12.11 -8.20
N PRO A 260 -17.08 -11.21 -7.50
CA PRO A 260 -17.69 -10.40 -6.45
C PRO A 260 -18.82 -9.51 -7.00
N PRO A 261 -19.72 -9.00 -6.16
CA PRO A 261 -20.69 -8.01 -6.60
C PRO A 261 -20.04 -6.63 -6.81
N VAL A 262 -20.76 -5.68 -7.42
CA VAL A 262 -20.23 -4.36 -7.85
C VAL A 262 -19.62 -3.58 -6.69
N GLU A 263 -20.28 -3.58 -5.54
CA GLU A 263 -19.87 -2.91 -4.30
C GLU A 263 -18.55 -3.45 -3.71
N ARG A 264 -18.13 -4.64 -4.15
CA ARG A 264 -16.88 -5.30 -3.77
C ARG A 264 -15.84 -5.30 -4.90
N LYS A 265 -16.07 -4.57 -5.99
CA LYS A 265 -15.06 -4.25 -7.01
C LYS A 265 -14.79 -2.75 -6.91
N ARG A 266 -13.92 -2.33 -6.00
CA ARG A 266 -13.75 -0.91 -5.66
C ARG A 266 -12.49 -0.37 -6.32
N LEU A 267 -12.65 0.38 -7.41
CA LEU A 267 -11.58 1.12 -8.05
C LEU A 267 -11.16 2.27 -7.15
N ILE A 268 -9.96 2.21 -6.60
CA ILE A 268 -9.40 3.29 -5.81
C ILE A 268 -8.52 4.14 -6.74
N ALA A 269 -8.98 5.34 -7.07
CA ALA A 269 -8.30 6.28 -7.95
C ALA A 269 -7.48 7.29 -7.14
N LEU A 270 -6.17 7.32 -7.37
CA LEU A 270 -5.23 8.23 -6.74
C LEU A 270 -4.70 9.18 -7.82
N ARG A 271 -5.39 10.29 -8.04
CA ARG A 271 -4.92 11.30 -9.00
C ARG A 271 -3.88 12.21 -8.34
N ILE A 272 -2.78 12.44 -9.07
CA ILE A 272 -1.64 13.27 -8.65
C ILE A 272 -1.21 14.14 -9.84
N GLU A 273 -1.41 15.45 -9.76
CA GLU A 273 -1.17 16.40 -10.87
C GLU A 273 0.31 16.53 -11.23
N ASN A 274 1.21 16.45 -10.25
CA ASN A 274 2.65 16.49 -10.46
C ASN A 274 3.28 15.14 -10.12
N PHE A 275 2.98 14.11 -10.93
CA PHE A 275 3.23 12.70 -10.59
C PHE A 275 4.67 12.43 -10.14
N HIS A 276 5.66 12.78 -10.96
CA HIS A 276 7.06 12.55 -10.59
C HIS A 276 7.51 13.39 -9.40
N GLU A 277 6.99 14.62 -9.23
CA GLU A 277 7.34 15.46 -8.08
C GLU A 277 6.82 14.87 -6.77
N PHE A 278 5.60 14.31 -6.78
CA PHE A 278 5.04 13.60 -5.64
C PHE A 278 5.94 12.42 -5.24
N PHE A 279 6.25 11.52 -6.19
CA PHE A 279 7.11 10.35 -5.90
C PHE A 279 8.52 10.77 -5.47
N ASN A 280 9.06 11.84 -6.06
CA ASN A 280 10.33 12.42 -5.65
C ASN A 280 10.27 12.93 -4.20
N THR A 281 9.19 13.62 -3.82
CA THR A 281 8.98 14.13 -2.46
C THR A 281 8.85 13.00 -1.45
N VAL A 282 8.12 11.92 -1.79
CA VAL A 282 8.06 10.72 -0.95
C VAL A 282 9.46 10.14 -0.77
N ALA A 283 10.23 9.96 -1.84
CA ALA A 283 11.59 9.41 -1.80
C ALA A 283 12.58 10.29 -1.00
N ASP A 284 12.53 11.62 -1.17
CA ASP A 284 13.33 12.58 -0.37
C ASP A 284 12.96 12.51 1.12
N SER A 285 11.66 12.41 1.42
CA SER A 285 11.17 12.25 2.78
C SER A 285 11.65 10.94 3.39
N MET A 286 11.62 9.83 2.65
CA MET A 286 12.13 8.54 3.11
C MET A 286 13.62 8.63 3.47
N ARG A 287 14.45 9.15 2.56
CA ARG A 287 15.89 9.34 2.80
C ARG A 287 16.17 10.20 4.03
N SER A 288 15.35 11.22 4.26
CA SER A 288 15.49 12.12 5.42
C SER A 288 14.99 11.49 6.72
N ALA A 289 13.92 10.68 6.65
CA ALA A 289 13.27 10.07 7.80
C ALA A 289 14.11 8.95 8.43
N VAL A 290 15.06 8.37 7.70
CA VAL A 290 16.04 7.41 8.25
C VAL A 290 16.71 7.97 9.51
N TYR A 291 17.04 9.26 9.54
CA TYR A 291 17.70 9.90 10.68
C TYR A 291 16.76 10.34 11.81
N GLN A 292 15.45 10.11 11.66
CA GLN A 292 14.42 10.47 12.63
C GLN A 292 13.94 9.26 13.44
N VAL A 293 14.25 8.05 12.97
CA VAL A 293 13.87 6.79 13.61
C VAL A 293 15.08 6.17 14.31
N VAL A 294 14.84 5.61 15.49
CA VAL A 294 15.81 4.79 16.22
C VAL A 294 15.31 3.35 16.22
N ILE A 295 16.21 2.44 15.88
CA ILE A 295 15.98 0.99 15.79
C ILE A 295 16.82 0.29 16.83
#